data_AF-A0A0N5CZ73-F1
#
_entry.id   AF-A0A0N5CZ73-F1
#
_cell.length_a   1.000
_cell.length_b   1.000
_cell.length_c   1.000
_cell.angle_alpha   90.00
_cell.angle_beta   90.00
_cell.angle_gamma   90.00
#
_symmetry.space_group_name_H-M   'P 1'
#
loop_
_entity.id
_entity.type
_entity.pdbx_description
1 polymer ?
#
loop_
_entity_poly.entity_id
_entity_poly.type
_entity_poly.pdbx_seq_one_letter_code
_entity_poly.pdbx_strand_id
1 'polypeptide(L)'
;MEMERSSSLPDVNKSSPVDLKESFFSFGWCTDSEIRLLKKLLIHKPIGVAKHFQMACLVDYMNNIYEDEDTDFEDILNPVDLHELNVRKNICGKPRVFKPKYVIRPTARMIWEKLDAFYDLKEVEKNESSLEDLTEKWDFSLPPDEFGDLLRKKEEMSKRTPQSSHSSTRRRATFFWYFYILIYTICKP
;
A
#
# COMPACT_ATOMS: atom_id res chain seq x y z
N MET A 1 -77.81 4.03 19.58
CA MET A 1 -76.72 4.18 20.57
C MET A 1 -75.48 4.49 19.76
N GLU A 2 -75.06 5.74 19.80
CA GLU A 2 -73.94 6.28 19.05
C GLU A 2 -72.61 5.71 19.56
N MET A 3 -71.63 5.55 18.66
CA MET A 3 -70.28 6.06 18.89
C MET A 3 -69.47 6.00 17.58
N GLU A 4 -69.21 7.18 17.01
CA GLU A 4 -68.05 7.43 16.16
C GLU A 4 -66.76 7.35 17.00
N ARG A 5 -65.66 6.80 16.48
CA ARG A 5 -64.30 7.35 16.70
C ARG A 5 -63.22 6.71 15.81
N SER A 6 -62.83 7.46 14.78
CA SER A 6 -61.46 7.77 14.32
C SER A 6 -60.32 6.72 14.32
N SER A 7 -59.75 6.55 13.12
CA SER A 7 -58.31 6.59 12.77
C SER A 7 -57.25 6.00 13.71
N SER A 8 -56.45 5.06 13.22
CA SER A 8 -54.98 5.20 13.10
C SER A 8 -54.34 3.91 12.56
N LEU A 9 -53.45 4.08 11.58
CA LEU A 9 -52.42 3.10 11.23
C LEU A 9 -51.50 2.86 12.44
N PRO A 10 -50.93 1.66 12.54
CA PRO A 10 -49.53 1.57 12.89
C PRO A 10 -48.71 0.87 11.80
N ASP A 11 -47.61 1.56 11.46
CA ASP A 11 -46.42 1.06 10.78
C ASP A 11 -45.64 0.08 11.69
N VAL A 12 -44.59 -0.57 11.15
CA VAL A 12 -43.50 -1.34 11.81
C VAL A 12 -43.58 -2.88 11.79
N ASN A 13 -42.90 -3.45 10.78
CA ASN A 13 -41.97 -4.60 10.79
C ASN A 13 -42.27 -5.89 11.59
N LYS A 14 -42.18 -7.06 10.92
CA LYS A 14 -41.37 -8.22 11.40
C LYS A 14 -41.23 -9.37 10.37
N SER A 15 -40.01 -9.91 10.33
CA SER A 15 -39.49 -11.11 9.63
C SER A 15 -39.26 -10.96 8.11
N SER A 16 -38.03 -11.01 7.56
CA SER A 16 -36.73 -11.44 8.09
C SER A 16 -35.58 -10.80 7.30
N PRO A 17 -34.43 -10.46 7.93
CA PRO A 17 -33.21 -10.03 7.25
C PRO A 17 -32.29 -11.25 7.03
N VAL A 18 -32.68 -12.14 6.16
CA VAL A 18 -31.84 -13.24 5.66
C VAL A 18 -32.22 -13.40 4.21
N ASP A 19 -31.56 -12.61 3.35
CA ASP A 19 -31.42 -12.81 1.89
C ASP A 19 -30.67 -11.64 1.21
N LEU A 20 -29.83 -10.90 1.95
CA LEU A 20 -28.94 -9.88 1.38
C LEU A 20 -27.47 -10.33 1.30
N LYS A 21 -27.16 -11.58 1.66
CA LYS A 21 -25.83 -12.17 1.46
C LYS A 21 -25.69 -12.94 0.14
N GLU A 22 -26.79 -13.19 -0.57
CA GLU A 22 -26.78 -14.02 -1.78
C GLU A 22 -26.45 -13.22 -3.07
N SER A 23 -26.35 -11.89 -2.98
CA SER A 23 -25.96 -11.03 -4.12
C SER A 23 -24.49 -10.59 -4.14
N PHE A 24 -23.70 -10.94 -3.11
CA PHE A 24 -22.26 -10.62 -3.07
C PHE A 24 -21.39 -11.47 -4.01
N PHE A 25 -21.94 -12.53 -4.60
CA PHE A 25 -21.22 -13.46 -5.48
C PHE A 25 -21.31 -13.14 -6.97
N SER A 26 -22.06 -12.13 -7.39
CA SER A 26 -22.40 -12.03 -8.81
C SER A 26 -21.36 -11.26 -9.64
N PHE A 27 -20.57 -12.05 -10.39
CA PHE A 27 -19.76 -11.69 -11.55
C PHE A 27 -18.40 -11.02 -11.30
N GLY A 28 -17.51 -11.65 -10.53
CA GLY A 28 -16.14 -11.14 -10.43
C GLY A 28 -15.11 -12.05 -9.76
N TRP A 29 -15.54 -12.88 -8.82
CA TRP A 29 -14.63 -13.56 -7.92
C TRP A 29 -14.78 -15.07 -8.03
N CYS A 30 -13.67 -15.79 -8.20
CA CYS A 30 -13.65 -17.25 -8.29
C CYS A 30 -12.95 -17.86 -7.06
N THR A 31 -13.21 -19.15 -6.80
CA THR A 31 -12.61 -19.87 -5.67
C THR A 31 -11.08 -19.85 -5.73
N ASP A 32 -10.49 -20.02 -6.92
CA ASP A 32 -9.02 -19.99 -7.09
C ASP A 32 -8.43 -18.63 -6.68
N SER A 33 -9.09 -17.52 -7.07
CA SER A 33 -8.68 -16.18 -6.64
C SER A 33 -8.89 -15.95 -5.14
N GLU A 34 -9.91 -16.56 -4.55
CA GLU A 34 -10.16 -16.48 -3.11
C GLU A 34 -9.07 -17.18 -2.31
N ILE A 35 -8.73 -18.41 -2.70
CA ILE A 35 -7.67 -19.20 -2.07
C ILE A 35 -6.33 -18.47 -2.17
N ARG A 36 -5.98 -17.92 -3.35
CA ARG A 36 -4.74 -17.16 -3.51
C ARG A 36 -4.72 -15.91 -2.63
N LEU A 37 -5.83 -15.16 -2.55
CA LEU A 37 -5.93 -14.00 -1.67
C LEU A 37 -5.66 -14.40 -0.22
N LEU A 38 -6.33 -15.45 0.27
CA LEU A 38 -6.16 -15.94 1.64
C LEU A 38 -4.71 -16.37 1.93
N LYS A 39 -4.06 -17.08 1.00
CA LYS A 39 -2.63 -17.44 1.12
C LYS A 39 -1.75 -16.19 1.21
N LYS A 40 -2.01 -15.15 0.41
CA LYS A 40 -1.23 -13.90 0.42
C LYS A 40 -1.49 -13.02 1.64
N LEU A 41 -2.67 -13.09 2.25
CA LEU A 41 -2.98 -12.37 3.49
C LEU A 41 -2.23 -12.89 4.72
N LEU A 42 -1.69 -14.13 4.66
CA LEU A 42 -0.79 -14.63 5.69
C LEU A 42 0.57 -13.89 5.69
N ILE A 43 0.94 -13.29 4.55
CA ILE A 43 2.23 -12.62 4.35
C ILE A 43 2.05 -11.10 4.35
N HIS A 44 0.95 -10.60 3.79
CA HIS A 44 0.65 -9.17 3.68
C HIS A 44 -0.48 -8.78 4.64
N LYS A 45 -0.24 -7.74 5.45
CA LYS A 45 -1.26 -7.16 6.35
C LYS A 45 -1.78 -5.84 5.76
N PRO A 46 -2.92 -5.80 5.06
CA PRO A 46 -3.47 -4.60 4.43
C PRO A 46 -4.18 -3.68 5.43
N ILE A 47 -3.67 -3.58 6.65
CA ILE A 47 -4.26 -2.79 7.74
C ILE A 47 -3.10 -2.01 8.41
N GLY A 48 -3.41 -0.91 9.07
CA GLY A 48 -2.43 -0.02 9.70
C GLY A 48 -1.87 1.06 8.79
N VAL A 49 -0.79 1.68 9.24
CA VAL A 49 -0.15 2.83 8.58
C VAL A 49 0.30 2.49 7.16
N ALA A 50 0.75 1.24 6.94
CA ALA A 50 1.21 0.77 5.64
C ALA A 50 0.08 0.14 4.79
N LYS A 51 -1.20 0.28 5.16
CA LYS A 51 -2.31 -0.43 4.51
C LYS A 51 -2.37 -0.22 3.00
N HIS A 52 -2.13 1.00 2.53
CA HIS A 52 -2.15 1.32 1.09
C HIS A 52 -0.96 0.70 0.34
N PHE A 53 0.22 0.68 0.95
CA PHE A 53 1.39 0.04 0.38
C PHE A 53 1.21 -1.48 0.29
N GLN A 54 0.78 -2.10 1.40
CA GLN A 54 0.51 -3.53 1.44
C GLN A 54 -0.61 -3.94 0.49
N MET A 55 -1.64 -3.10 0.33
CA MET A 55 -2.68 -3.30 -0.67
C MET A 55 -2.13 -3.22 -2.10
N ALA A 56 -1.25 -2.27 -2.40
CA ALA A 56 -0.62 -2.18 -3.71
C ALA A 56 0.21 -3.42 -4.03
N CYS A 57 0.99 -3.91 -3.06
CA CYS A 57 1.70 -5.19 -3.17
C CYS A 57 0.73 -6.34 -3.42
N LEU A 58 -0.36 -6.42 -2.65
CA LEU A 58 -1.34 -7.49 -2.77
C LEU A 58 -1.98 -7.52 -4.16
N VAL A 59 -2.35 -6.37 -4.71
CA VAL A 59 -2.87 -6.26 -6.09
C VAL A 59 -1.85 -6.77 -7.10
N ASP A 60 -0.57 -6.45 -6.93
CA ASP A 60 0.50 -6.93 -7.80
C ASP A 60 0.63 -8.46 -7.72
N TYR A 61 0.75 -9.03 -6.52
CA TYR A 61 0.84 -10.49 -6.29
C TYR A 61 -0.43 -11.26 -6.69
N MET A 62 -1.59 -10.62 -6.69
CA MET A 62 -2.82 -11.21 -7.21
C MET A 62 -2.89 -11.20 -8.73
N ASN A 63 -2.06 -10.40 -9.42
CA ASN A 63 -2.07 -10.31 -10.88
C ASN A 63 -0.81 -10.91 -11.53
N ASN A 64 0.21 -11.16 -10.73
CA ASN A 64 1.54 -11.65 -11.10
C ASN A 64 1.96 -12.78 -10.17
N ILE A 65 2.63 -13.79 -10.72
CA ILE A 65 3.20 -14.92 -9.98
C ILE A 65 4.69 -14.93 -10.25
N TYR A 66 5.49 -14.64 -9.23
CA TYR A 66 6.94 -14.62 -9.35
C TYR A 66 7.54 -16.02 -9.12
N GLU A 67 8.61 -16.35 -9.84
CA GLU A 67 9.35 -17.62 -9.77
C GLU A 67 9.93 -17.91 -8.38
N ASP A 68 10.23 -16.84 -7.61
CA ASP A 68 10.79 -16.87 -6.26
C ASP A 68 9.72 -16.82 -5.15
N GLU A 69 8.43 -16.83 -5.50
CA GLU A 69 7.37 -16.95 -4.50
C GLU A 69 7.34 -18.36 -3.90
N ASP A 70 7.31 -18.44 -2.57
CA ASP A 70 6.93 -19.66 -1.84
C ASP A 70 5.41 -19.89 -1.99
N THR A 71 5.00 -20.51 -3.10
CA THR A 71 3.59 -20.77 -3.40
C THR A 71 3.42 -22.09 -4.15
N ASP A 72 2.33 -22.80 -3.85
CA ASP A 72 1.96 -24.05 -4.55
C ASP A 72 1.54 -23.72 -5.99
N PHE A 73 2.50 -23.78 -6.92
CA PHE A 73 2.33 -23.36 -8.31
C PHE A 73 1.31 -24.22 -9.07
N GLU A 74 1.11 -25.48 -8.67
CA GLU A 74 0.18 -26.43 -9.28
C GLU A 74 -1.26 -25.91 -9.27
N ASP A 75 -1.66 -25.21 -8.20
CA ASP A 75 -3.02 -24.73 -8.02
C ASP A 75 -3.30 -23.44 -8.81
N ILE A 76 -2.26 -22.70 -9.18
CA ILE A 76 -2.39 -21.29 -9.61
C ILE A 76 -1.86 -21.05 -11.03
N LEU A 77 -0.91 -21.85 -11.50
CA LEU A 77 -0.39 -21.77 -12.87
C LEU A 77 -1.19 -22.64 -13.85
N ASN A 78 -1.17 -22.23 -15.11
CA ASN A 78 -1.62 -23.08 -16.21
C ASN A 78 -0.61 -24.24 -16.40
N PRO A 79 -1.03 -25.47 -16.74
CA PRO A 79 -0.12 -26.61 -16.94
C PRO A 79 1.02 -26.35 -17.94
N VAL A 80 0.80 -25.49 -18.93
CA VAL A 80 1.84 -25.08 -19.89
C VAL A 80 2.93 -24.26 -19.20
N ASP A 81 2.54 -23.26 -18.41
CA ASP A 81 3.47 -22.39 -17.68
C ASP A 81 4.17 -23.15 -16.55
N LEU A 82 3.45 -24.06 -15.90
CA LEU A 82 4.01 -24.97 -14.89
C LEU A 82 5.08 -25.89 -15.50
N HIS A 83 4.86 -26.40 -16.71
CA HIS A 83 5.87 -27.16 -17.43
C HIS A 83 7.08 -26.29 -17.78
N GLU A 84 6.86 -25.05 -18.25
CA GLU A 84 7.96 -24.11 -18.52
C GLU A 84 8.80 -23.82 -17.27
N LEU A 85 8.16 -23.58 -16.13
CA LEU A 85 8.82 -23.37 -14.84
C LEU A 85 9.68 -24.58 -14.46
N ASN A 86 9.15 -25.80 -14.61
CA ASN A 86 9.87 -27.03 -14.28
C ASN A 86 11.06 -27.33 -15.21
N VAL A 87 10.95 -27.03 -16.50
CA VAL A 87 12.00 -27.30 -17.49
C VAL A 87 13.16 -26.31 -17.38
N ARG A 88 12.90 -25.07 -16.97
CA ARG A 88 13.88 -23.97 -17.08
C ARG A 88 14.33 -23.36 -15.73
N LYS A 89 14.23 -24.09 -14.63
CA LYS A 89 14.66 -23.59 -13.30
C LYS A 89 16.08 -23.01 -13.37
N ASN A 90 16.24 -21.75 -12.94
CA ASN A 90 17.53 -21.08 -12.70
C ASN A 90 18.45 -20.83 -13.93
N ILE A 91 17.90 -20.68 -15.13
CA ILE A 91 18.71 -20.40 -16.35
C ILE A 91 18.79 -18.89 -16.66
N CYS A 92 17.80 -18.11 -16.24
CA CYS A 92 17.69 -16.68 -16.56
C CYS A 92 17.97 -15.86 -15.30
N GLY A 93 18.98 -14.99 -15.30
CA GLY A 93 19.32 -14.12 -14.16
C GLY A 93 18.27 -13.06 -13.80
N LYS A 94 17.06 -13.13 -14.36
CA LYS A 94 15.90 -12.30 -14.01
C LYS A 94 14.76 -13.23 -13.59
N PRO A 95 14.13 -13.00 -12.42
CA PRO A 95 13.00 -13.80 -11.97
C PRO A 95 11.86 -13.67 -12.99
N ARG A 96 11.32 -14.81 -13.42
CA ARG A 96 10.17 -14.82 -14.33
C ARG A 96 8.89 -14.47 -13.61
N VAL A 97 7.98 -13.85 -14.35
CA VAL A 97 6.66 -13.46 -13.89
C VAL A 97 5.62 -14.14 -14.77
N PHE A 98 4.79 -14.95 -14.15
CA PHE A 98 3.69 -15.65 -14.79
C PHE A 98 2.36 -14.98 -14.47
N LYS A 99 1.34 -15.31 -15.26
CA LYS A 99 -0.03 -14.84 -15.04
C LYS A 99 -0.85 -15.95 -14.35
N PRO A 100 -1.66 -15.61 -13.33
CA PRO A 100 -2.51 -16.60 -12.68
C PRO A 100 -3.55 -17.19 -13.64
N LYS A 101 -3.92 -18.46 -13.39
CA LYS A 101 -4.89 -19.23 -14.17
C LYS A 101 -6.30 -18.61 -14.17
N TYR A 102 -6.74 -17.99 -13.09
CA TYR A 102 -8.08 -17.41 -13.03
C TYR A 102 -8.26 -16.25 -14.01
N VAL A 103 -9.48 -16.11 -14.56
CA VAL A 103 -9.79 -15.21 -15.67
C VAL A 103 -9.85 -13.75 -15.22
N ILE A 104 -10.40 -13.49 -14.03
CA ILE A 104 -10.65 -12.12 -13.56
C ILE A 104 -9.47 -11.64 -12.72
N ARG A 105 -8.90 -10.50 -13.10
CA ARG A 105 -7.79 -9.86 -12.41
C ARG A 105 -8.32 -8.95 -11.31
N PRO A 106 -8.13 -9.28 -10.01
CA PRO A 106 -8.68 -8.49 -8.93
C PRO A 106 -8.13 -7.06 -8.95
N THR A 107 -9.04 -6.10 -8.81
CA THR A 107 -8.68 -4.70 -8.56
C THR A 107 -8.56 -4.45 -7.07
N ALA A 108 -7.85 -3.39 -6.66
CA ALA A 108 -7.74 -3.00 -5.25
C ALA A 108 -9.10 -2.89 -4.56
N ARG A 109 -10.11 -2.33 -5.25
CA ARG A 109 -11.46 -2.19 -4.71
C ARG A 109 -12.10 -3.54 -4.40
N MET A 110 -12.01 -4.50 -5.31
CA MET A 110 -12.56 -5.85 -5.10
C MET A 110 -11.91 -6.55 -3.91
N ILE A 111 -10.59 -6.36 -3.75
CA ILE A 111 -9.85 -6.93 -2.61
C ILE A 111 -10.31 -6.28 -1.31
N TRP A 112 -10.45 -4.94 -1.27
CA TRP A 112 -10.99 -4.24 -0.11
C TRP A 112 -12.39 -4.71 0.28
N GLU A 113 -13.29 -4.86 -0.70
CA GLU A 113 -14.65 -5.37 -0.46
C GLU A 113 -14.64 -6.79 0.13
N LYS A 114 -13.75 -7.66 -0.35
CA LYS A 114 -13.56 -9.01 0.21
C LYS A 114 -13.00 -8.98 1.63
N LEU A 115 -12.02 -8.12 1.89
CA LEU A 115 -11.43 -7.98 3.22
C LEU A 115 -12.40 -7.40 4.24
N ASP A 116 -13.22 -6.42 3.84
CA ASP A 116 -14.27 -5.86 4.69
C ASP A 116 -15.30 -6.94 5.07
N ALA A 117 -15.68 -7.78 4.10
CA ALA A 117 -16.57 -8.91 4.33
C ALA A 117 -15.95 -9.99 5.25
N PHE A 118 -14.63 -10.21 5.22
CA PHE A 118 -13.94 -11.21 6.03
C PHE A 118 -13.61 -10.74 7.45
N TYR A 119 -13.15 -9.50 7.60
CA TYR A 119 -12.49 -9.03 8.82
C TYR A 119 -13.15 -7.84 9.50
N ASP A 120 -14.25 -7.28 8.96
CA ASP A 120 -14.83 -6.01 9.45
C ASP A 120 -13.71 -4.97 9.70
N LEU A 121 -13.16 -4.45 8.60
CA LEU A 121 -11.95 -3.64 8.63
C LEU A 121 -12.08 -2.40 9.51
N LYS A 122 -13.30 -1.87 9.65
CA LYS A 122 -13.58 -0.71 10.51
C LYS A 122 -13.27 -1.00 11.96
N GLU A 123 -13.56 -2.21 12.43
CA GLU A 123 -13.31 -2.59 13.81
C GLU A 123 -11.84 -2.91 14.03
N VAL A 124 -11.19 -3.52 13.05
CA VAL A 124 -9.74 -3.79 13.13
C VAL A 124 -8.94 -2.49 13.16
N GLU A 125 -9.28 -1.52 12.33
CA GLU A 125 -8.58 -0.22 12.29
C GLU A 125 -8.73 0.58 13.59
N LYS A 126 -9.87 0.46 14.30
CA LYS A 126 -10.02 1.07 15.64
C LYS A 126 -9.15 0.40 16.69
N ASN A 127 -8.98 -0.91 16.60
CA ASN A 127 -8.18 -1.69 17.55
C ASN A 127 -6.68 -1.57 17.28
N GLU A 128 -6.28 -1.09 16.11
CA GLU A 128 -4.89 -0.78 15.84
C GLU A 128 -4.45 0.42 16.67
N SER A 129 -3.30 0.28 17.32
CA SER A 129 -2.73 1.34 18.13
C SER A 129 -2.48 2.56 17.24
N SER A 130 -3.17 3.66 17.52
CA SER A 130 -2.84 4.95 16.94
C SER A 130 -1.41 5.27 17.34
N LEU A 131 -0.49 5.24 16.37
CA LEU A 131 0.86 5.76 16.58
C LEU A 131 0.79 7.28 16.59
N GLU A 132 0.37 7.84 17.73
CA GLU A 132 0.48 9.26 18.04
C GLU A 132 1.92 9.74 17.78
N ASP A 133 2.91 8.88 18.07
CA ASP A 133 4.35 9.04 17.79
C ASP A 133 4.70 9.33 16.32
N LEU A 134 3.91 8.84 15.34
CA LEU A 134 4.18 9.11 13.92
C LEU A 134 3.72 10.49 13.46
N THR A 135 2.89 11.15 14.26
CA THR A 135 2.40 12.51 13.98
C THR A 135 3.31 13.55 14.63
N GLU A 136 4.05 13.16 15.67
CA GLU A 136 5.01 14.03 16.32
C GLU A 136 6.18 14.36 15.40
N LYS A 137 6.55 15.64 15.34
CA LYS A 137 7.69 16.10 14.55
C LYS A 137 8.95 15.95 15.38
N TRP A 138 9.83 15.04 14.96
CA TRP A 138 11.15 14.87 15.58
C TRP A 138 12.20 15.71 14.84
N ASP A 139 13.06 16.37 15.60
CA ASP A 139 14.27 16.96 15.04
C ASP A 139 15.31 15.86 14.78
N PHE A 140 15.82 15.79 13.56
CA PHE A 140 16.82 14.80 13.16
C PHE A 140 18.13 15.02 13.95
N SER A 141 18.52 14.02 14.74
CA SER A 141 19.82 13.98 15.41
C SER A 141 20.57 12.71 15.01
N LEU A 142 21.87 12.86 14.74
CA LEU A 142 22.73 11.72 14.43
C LEU A 142 23.07 10.97 15.72
N PRO A 143 23.02 9.63 15.73
CA PRO A 143 23.42 8.84 16.89
C PRO A 143 24.85 9.20 17.34
N PRO A 144 25.03 9.67 18.59
CA PRO A 144 26.32 10.14 19.07
C PRO A 144 27.33 9.00 19.20
N ASP A 145 26.89 7.77 19.43
CA ASP A 145 27.77 6.61 19.55
C ASP A 145 28.38 6.19 18.21
N GLU A 146 27.66 6.39 17.10
CA GLU A 146 28.09 5.96 15.77
C GLU A 146 28.80 7.09 14.99
N PHE A 147 28.39 8.35 15.22
CA PHE A 147 28.89 9.51 14.45
C PHE A 147 29.51 10.62 15.32
N GLY A 148 29.56 10.45 16.65
CA GLY A 148 30.04 11.48 17.57
C GLY A 148 31.48 11.91 17.33
N ASP A 149 32.36 10.97 16.98
CA ASP A 149 33.76 11.27 16.64
C ASP A 149 33.88 12.11 15.36
N LEU A 150 33.07 11.80 14.34
CA LEU A 150 33.03 12.56 13.09
C LEU A 150 32.51 13.98 13.33
N LEU A 151 31.47 14.12 14.16
CA LEU A 151 30.92 15.42 14.55
C LEU A 151 31.94 16.26 15.32
N ARG A 152 32.62 15.68 16.32
CA ARG A 152 33.71 16.32 17.06
C ARG A 152 34.85 16.75 16.15
N LYS A 153 35.29 15.86 15.26
CA LYS A 153 36.38 16.12 14.31
C LYS A 153 36.04 17.25 13.34
N LYS A 154 34.79 17.32 12.85
CA LYS A 154 34.29 18.44 12.04
C LYS A 154 34.33 19.75 12.82
N GLU A 155 33.91 19.73 14.09
CA GLU A 155 33.99 20.90 14.97
C GLU A 155 35.42 21.35 15.22
N GLU A 156 36.34 20.42 15.47
CA GLU A 156 37.75 20.72 15.71
C GLU A 156 38.44 21.30 14.49
N MET A 157 38.17 20.77 13.28
CA MET A 157 38.69 21.34 12.04
C MET A 157 38.14 22.75 11.79
N SER A 158 36.89 23.02 12.16
CA SER A 158 36.30 24.36 12.10
C SER A 158 36.96 25.32 13.10
N LYS A 159 37.20 24.88 14.33
CA LYS A 159 37.81 25.67 15.42
C LYS A 159 39.31 25.91 15.23
N ARG A 160 40.03 25.05 14.51
CA ARG A 160 41.47 25.19 14.24
C ARG A 160 41.80 26.14 13.07
N THR A 161 40.82 26.82 12.47
CA THR A 161 41.07 27.86 11.47
C THR A 161 41.08 29.24 12.15
N PRO A 162 42.23 29.84 12.50
CA PRO A 162 42.27 31.29 12.70
C PRO A 162 41.95 31.96 11.36
N GLN A 163 41.27 33.10 11.40
CA GLN A 163 40.90 33.90 10.24
C GLN A 163 41.94 33.85 9.12
N SER A 164 41.66 33.06 8.09
CA SER A 164 42.23 33.28 6.77
C SER A 164 41.11 33.91 5.97
N SER A 165 41.34 35.17 5.63
CA SER A 165 40.69 35.90 4.55
C SER A 165 40.88 35.16 3.23
N HIS A 166 40.24 34.02 3.06
CA HIS A 166 39.85 33.57 1.74
C HIS A 166 38.48 34.18 1.48
N SER A 167 38.53 35.32 0.79
CA SER A 167 37.49 35.74 -0.12
C SER A 167 36.86 34.48 -0.71
N SER A 168 35.63 34.20 -0.31
CA SER A 168 34.78 33.35 -1.12
C SER A 168 34.68 34.08 -2.45
N THR A 169 35.44 33.61 -3.45
CA THR A 169 35.02 33.82 -4.83
C THR A 169 33.68 33.13 -4.89
N ARG A 170 32.65 33.95 -4.65
CA ARG A 170 31.26 33.71 -4.95
C ARG A 170 31.26 33.37 -6.44
N ARG A 171 31.45 32.08 -6.76
CA ARG A 171 30.99 31.55 -8.03
C ARG A 171 29.50 31.76 -7.97
N ARG A 172 29.08 32.93 -8.46
CA ARG A 172 27.69 33.25 -8.73
C ARG A 172 27.21 32.05 -9.53
N ALA A 173 26.35 31.25 -8.92
CA ALA A 173 25.50 30.34 -9.64
C ALA A 173 24.55 31.23 -10.45
N THR A 174 25.03 31.76 -11.57
CA THR A 174 24.24 32.47 -12.56
C THR A 174 23.25 31.53 -13.25
N PHE A 175 23.31 30.22 -12.98
CA PHE A 175 22.36 29.25 -13.51
C PHE A 175 20.98 29.25 -12.85
N PHE A 176 20.80 29.78 -11.64
CA PHE A 176 19.46 29.84 -11.01
C PHE A 176 18.67 31.11 -11.34
N TRP A 177 19.32 32.19 -11.79
CA TRP A 177 18.62 33.41 -12.17
C TRP A 177 17.94 33.29 -13.54
N TYR A 178 18.58 32.61 -14.50
CA TYR A 178 17.98 32.38 -15.82
C TYR A 178 16.80 31.41 -15.78
N PHE A 179 16.79 30.44 -14.87
CA PHE A 179 15.64 29.51 -14.75
C PHE A 179 14.43 30.17 -14.07
N TYR A 180 14.65 31.05 -13.08
CA TYR A 180 13.56 31.78 -12.43
C TYR A 180 12.93 32.82 -13.38
N ILE A 181 13.73 33.49 -14.22
CA ILE A 181 13.21 34.40 -15.26
C ILE A 181 12.49 33.62 -16.38
N LEU A 182 13.01 32.46 -16.80
CA LEU A 182 12.37 31.66 -17.86
C LEU A 182 11.01 31.09 -17.42
N ILE A 183 10.85 30.68 -16.15
CA ILE A 183 9.54 30.26 -15.63
C ILE A 183 8.58 31.45 -15.47
N TYR A 184 9.06 32.62 -15.01
CA TYR A 184 8.18 33.79 -14.85
C TYR A 184 7.75 34.46 -16.16
N THR A 185 8.42 34.19 -17.29
CA THR A 185 8.06 34.77 -18.59
C THR A 185 7.13 33.86 -19.42
N ILE A 186 6.96 32.60 -19.03
CA ILE A 186 6.06 31.64 -19.71
C ILE A 186 4.68 31.55 -19.02
N CYS A 187 4.55 31.99 -17.78
CA CYS A 187 3.29 31.98 -17.03
C CYS A 187 2.88 33.37 -16.51
N LYS A 188 2.53 34.28 -17.43
CA LYS A 188 1.50 35.32 -17.22
C LYS A 188 1.31 36.19 -18.47
N PRO A 189 0.06 36.53 -18.83
CA PRO A 189 -1.15 35.72 -18.94
C PRO A 189 -1.25 34.94 -20.27
#